data_AF-A0AA41BAS3-F1
#
_entry.id   AF-A0AA41BAS3-F1
#
_cell.length_a   1.000
_cell.length_b   1.000
_cell.length_c   1.000
_cell.angle_alpha   90.00
_cell.angle_beta   90.00
_cell.angle_gamma   90.00
#
_symmetry.space_group_name_H-M   'P 1'
#
loop_
_entity.id
_entity.type
_entity.pdbx_description
1 polymer ?
#
loop_
_entity_poly.entity_id
_entity_poly.type
_entity_poly.pdbx_seq_one_letter_code
_entity_poly.pdbx_strand_id
1 'polypeptide(L)' 'MDLNNYLNRDGAISAAALARCVGVSPALVYQWRTDRRPVPVEHCASIELATAGAVTRRDLRPEDWQRIWPELAEEARAA' A
#
# COMPACT_ATOMS: atom_id res chain seq x y z
N MET A 1 3.70 3.58 -7.85
CA MET A 1 3.27 2.23 -8.28
C MET A 1 2.02 1.86 -7.51
N ASP A 2 0.87 1.61 -8.18
CA ASP A 2 -0.34 1.22 -7.45
C ASP A 2 -0.37 -0.27 -7.07
N LEU A 3 -1.24 -0.58 -6.10
CA LEU A 3 -1.36 -1.92 -5.53
C LEU A 3 -1.83 -2.97 -6.55
N ASN A 4 -2.68 -2.59 -7.50
CA ASN A 4 -3.21 -3.50 -8.50
C ASN A 4 -2.12 -3.96 -9.47
N ASN A 5 -1.39 -2.99 -10.01
CA ASN A 5 -0.27 -3.23 -10.91
C ASN A 5 0.83 -4.04 -10.20
N TYR A 6 1.07 -3.79 -8.91
CA TYR A 6 2.06 -4.56 -8.17
C TYR A 6 1.66 -6.03 -8.08
N LEU A 7 0.40 -6.32 -7.72
CA LEU A 7 -0.09 -7.68 -7.57
C LEU A 7 -0.19 -8.46 -8.89
N ASN A 8 -0.15 -7.80 -10.05
CA ASN A 8 -0.18 -8.45 -11.36
C ASN A 8 1.23 -8.65 -11.97
N ARG A 9 2.31 -8.19 -11.34
CA ARG A 9 3.67 -8.37 -11.87
C ARG A 9 4.19 -9.79 -11.59
N ASP A 10 5.08 -10.27 -12.45
CA ASP A 10 5.82 -11.50 -12.18
C ASP A 10 6.71 -11.34 -10.94
N GLY A 11 6.63 -12.32 -10.02
CA GLY A 11 7.38 -12.31 -8.77
C GLY A 11 6.81 -11.39 -7.67
N ALA A 12 5.63 -10.80 -7.83
CA ALA A 12 4.91 -10.26 -6.68
C ALA A 12 4.30 -11.35 -5.81
N ILE A 13 4.10 -11.02 -4.53
CA ILE A 13 3.29 -11.85 -3.64
C ILE A 13 1.83 -11.85 -4.11
N SER A 14 1.14 -12.96 -3.91
CA SER A 14 -0.28 -13.03 -4.27
C SER A 14 -1.14 -12.16 -3.34
N ALA A 15 -2.33 -11.76 -3.80
CA ALA A 15 -3.29 -11.00 -2.98
C ALA A 15 -3.65 -11.73 -1.67
N ALA A 16 -3.73 -13.07 -1.71
CA ALA A 16 -3.96 -13.89 -0.53
C ALA A 16 -2.75 -13.91 0.43
N ALA A 17 -1.52 -13.89 -0.10
CA ALA A 17 -0.32 -13.76 0.72
C ALA A 17 -0.24 -12.38 1.38
N LEU A 18 -0.50 -11.32 0.62
CA LEU A 18 -0.58 -9.95 1.15
C LEU A 18 -1.64 -9.85 2.26
N ALA A 19 -2.81 -10.43 2.07
CA ALA A 19 -3.87 -10.46 3.08
C ALA A 19 -3.39 -11.09 4.40
N ARG A 20 -2.65 -12.20 4.34
CA ARG A 20 -2.06 -12.84 5.52
C ARG A 20 -0.99 -11.97 6.18
N CYS A 21 -0.12 -11.33 5.39
CA CYS A 21 0.92 -10.44 5.92
C CYS A 21 0.35 -9.22 6.64
N VAL A 22 -0.76 -8.68 6.14
CA VAL A 22 -1.42 -7.48 6.67
C VAL A 22 -2.46 -7.83 7.75
N GLY A 23 -2.80 -9.12 7.91
CA GLY A 23 -3.77 -9.58 8.92
C GLY A 23 -5.23 -9.29 8.55
N VAL A 24 -5.56 -9.29 7.26
CA VAL A 24 -6.90 -8.94 6.75
C VAL A 24 -7.48 -10.05 5.87
N SER A 25 -8.76 -9.91 5.52
CA SER A 25 -9.40 -10.85 4.59
C SER A 25 -8.92 -10.61 3.14
N PRO A 26 -8.79 -11.66 2.31
CA PRO A 26 -8.48 -11.51 0.88
C PRO A 26 -9.49 -10.65 0.12
N ALA A 27 -10.76 -10.66 0.55
CA ALA A 27 -11.81 -9.81 -0.01
C ALA A 27 -11.53 -8.32 0.21
N LEU A 28 -10.96 -7.95 1.36
CA LEU A 28 -10.58 -6.56 1.64
C LEU A 28 -9.42 -6.12 0.75
N VAL A 29 -8.42 -6.97 0.54
CA VAL A 29 -7.33 -6.70 -0.41
C VAL A 29 -7.87 -6.52 -1.83
N TYR A 30 -8.86 -7.32 -2.24
CA TYR A 30 -9.53 -7.14 -3.54
C TYR A 30 -10.21 -5.77 -3.64
N GLN A 31 -10.92 -5.33 -2.60
CA GLN A 31 -11.55 -3.99 -2.57
C GLN A 31 -10.52 -2.87 -2.70
N TRP A 32 -9.35 -3.02 -2.07
CA TRP A 32 -8.26 -2.05 -2.16
C TRP A 32 -7.65 -1.98 -3.56
N ARG A 33 -7.28 -3.11 -4.17
CA ARG A 33 -6.69 -3.12 -5.52
C ARG A 33 -7.67 -2.75 -6.64
N THR A 34 -8.97 -2.65 -6.35
CA THR A 34 -9.99 -2.26 -7.34
C THR A 34 -10.55 -0.86 -7.05
N ASP A 35 -9.90 -0.12 -6.15
CA ASP A 35 -10.29 1.24 -5.73
C ASP A 35 -11.73 1.36 -5.23
N ARG A 36 -12.40 0.24 -4.90
CA ARG A 36 -13.74 0.23 -4.32
C ARG A 36 -13.75 0.81 -2.92
N ARG A 37 -12.63 0.69 -2.22
CA ARG A 37 -12.42 1.28 -0.91
C ARG A 37 -10.96 1.70 -0.78
N PRO A 38 -10.66 2.93 -0.32
CA PRO A 38 -9.29 3.33 -0.05
C PRO A 38 -8.69 2.48 1.06
N VAL A 39 -7.37 2.29 1.02
CA VAL A 39 -6.63 1.56 2.06
C VAL A 39 -6.64 2.38 3.35
N PRO A 40 -7.15 1.86 4.47
CA PRO A 40 -7.08 2.52 5.77
C PRO A 40 -5.63 2.78 6.20
N VAL A 41 -5.42 3.89 6.90
CA VAL A 41 -4.09 4.35 7.34
C VAL A 41 -3.34 3.27 8.12
N GLU A 42 -4.04 2.49 8.96
CA GLU A 42 -3.44 1.43 9.77
C GLU A 42 -2.77 0.32 8.94
N HIS A 43 -3.15 0.14 7.69
CA HIS A 43 -2.63 -0.93 6.83
C HIS A 43 -1.56 -0.47 5.85
N CYS A 44 -1.43 0.83 5.60
CA CYS A 44 -0.51 1.35 4.59
C CYS A 44 0.94 0.98 4.88
N ALA A 45 1.38 1.08 6.14
CA ALA A 45 2.74 0.71 6.54
C ALA A 45 3.01 -0.80 6.37
N SER A 46 2.05 -1.65 6.72
CA SER A 46 2.17 -3.10 6.58
C SER A 46 2.23 -3.53 5.12
N ILE A 47 1.45 -2.88 4.24
CA ILE A 47 1.50 -3.14 2.80
C ILE A 47 2.85 -2.69 2.22
N GLU A 48 3.35 -1.53 2.60
CA GLU A 48 4.67 -1.07 2.16
C GLU A 48 5.78 -2.05 2.54
N LEU A 49 5.76 -2.56 3.77
CA LEU A 49 6.71 -3.58 4.22
C LEU A 49 6.53 -4.90 3.45
N ALA A 50 5.30 -5.38 3.30
CA ALA A 50 5.00 -6.64 2.60
C ALA A 50 5.37 -6.58 1.10
N THR A 51 5.35 -5.39 0.51
CA THR A 51 5.76 -5.16 -0.87
C THR A 51 7.23 -4.77 -1.03
N ALA A 52 8.00 -4.78 0.06
CA ALA A 52 9.40 -4.36 0.12
C ALA A 52 9.63 -2.95 -0.46
N GLY A 53 8.72 -2.02 -0.15
CA GLY A 53 8.77 -0.64 -0.62
C GLY A 53 8.35 -0.44 -2.08
N ALA A 54 7.94 -1.48 -2.80
CA ALA A 54 7.47 -1.35 -4.17
C ALA A 54 6.13 -0.62 -4.28
N VAL A 55 5.30 -0.70 -3.24
CA VAL A 55 4.07 0.09 -3.09
C VAL A 55 4.20 0.90 -1.81
N THR A 56 4.32 2.22 -1.93
CA THR A 56 4.56 3.10 -0.77
C THR A 56 3.27 3.60 -0.15
N ARG A 57 3.32 4.10 1.09
CA ARG A 57 2.21 4.85 1.71
C ARG A 57 1.71 6.00 0.83
N ARG A 58 2.60 6.65 0.07
CA ARG A 58 2.26 7.74 -0.88
C ARG A 58 1.45 7.22 -2.06
N ASP A 59 1.80 6.04 -2.58
CA ASP A 59 1.05 5.39 -3.66
C ASP A 59 -0.34 4.91 -3.21
N LEU A 60 -0.46 4.45 -1.96
CA LEU A 60 -1.73 3.96 -1.41
C LEU A 60 -2.70 5.08 -1.03
N ARG A 61 -2.18 6.27 -0.71
CA ARG A 61 -2.96 7.43 -0.25
C ARG A 61 -2.47 8.73 -0.90
N PRO A 62 -2.57 8.86 -2.24
CA PRO A 62 -1.99 10.01 -2.96
C PRO A 62 -2.59 11.35 -2.56
N GLU A 63 -3.84 11.37 -2.06
CA GLU A 63 -4.58 12.59 -1.77
C GLU A 63 -4.32 13.18 -0.38
N ASP A 64 -3.97 12.35 0.62
CA ASP A 64 -3.86 12.79 2.01
C ASP A 64 -2.63 12.27 2.77
N TRP A 65 -1.71 11.57 2.10
CA TRP A 65 -0.46 11.11 2.72
C TRP A 65 0.32 12.24 3.38
N GLN A 66 0.34 13.46 2.80
CA GLN A 66 1.07 14.61 3.35
C GLN A 66 0.51 15.09 4.69
N ARG A 67 -0.80 14.92 4.89
CA ARG A 67 -1.48 15.27 6.13
C ARG A 67 -1.27 14.21 7.21
N ILE A 68 -1.19 12.94 6.80
CA ILE A 68 -1.07 11.80 7.71
C ILE A 68 0.39 11.55 8.11
N TRP A 69 1.30 11.64 7.15
CA TRP A 69 2.74 11.41 7.30
C TRP A 69 3.54 12.61 6.74
N PRO A 70 3.48 13.79 7.39
CA PRO A 70 4.22 14.97 6.96
C PRO A 70 5.74 14.74 6.92
N GLU A 71 6.27 13.85 7.76
CA GLU A 71 7.68 13.47 7.80
C GLU A 71 8.19 12.89 6.47
N LEU A 72 7.33 12.20 5.72
CA LEU A 72 7.69 11.67 4.41
C LEU A 72 7.91 12.78 3.37
N ALA A 73 7.26 13.94 3.53
CA ALA A 73 7.47 15.08 2.63
C ALA A 73 8.82 15.76 2.91
N GLU A 74 9.26 15.76 4.17
CA GLU A 74 10.53 16.34 4.59
C GLU A 74 11.72 15.44 4.23
N GLU A 75 11.59 14.11 4.33
CA GLU A 75 12.62 13.16 3.85
C GLU A 75 12.91 13.32 2.35
N ALA A 76 11.88 13.60 1.54
CA ALA A 76 12.07 13.84 0.11
C ALA A 76 12.81 15.15 -0.21
N ARG A 77 12.89 16.10 0.74
CA ARG A 77 13.64 17.36 0.61
C ARG A 77 15.08 17.24 1.12
N ALA A 78 15.35 16.27 1.98
CA ALA A 78 16.65 16.06 2.60
C ALA A 78 17.55 15.07 1.83
N ALA A 79 17.00 14.33 0.88
CA ALA A 79 17.70 13.40 -0.02
C ALA A 79 18.01 14.06 -1.38
#